data_AF-A0A830CXY1-F1
#
_entry.id   AF-A0A830CXY1-F1
#
_cell.length_a   1.000
_cell.length_b   1.000
_cell.length_c   1.000
_cell.angle_alpha   90.00
_cell.angle_beta   90.00
_cell.angle_gamma   90.00
#
_symmetry.space_group_name_H-M   'P 1'
#
loop_
_entity.id
_entity.type
_entity.pdbx_description
1 polymer ?
#
loop_
_entity_poly.entity_id
_entity_poly.type
_entity_poly.pdbx_seq_one_letter_code
_entity_poly.pdbx_strand_id
1 'polypeptide(L)' 'FIRYGGKWICGLCAEAVKNEILRSQKLISPDEVMSRHFSLCSKFWAFCQPQDPTVQLIRAMT' A
#
# COMPACT_ATOMS: atom_id res chain seq x y z
N PHE A 1 -2.25 9.04 -12.37
CA PHE A 1 -2.06 7.62 -12.02
C PHE A 1 -1.11 6.99 -13.02
N ILE A 2 -0.14 6.21 -12.56
CA ILE A 2 0.88 5.52 -13.37
C ILE A 2 0.42 4.08 -13.60
N ARG A 3 0.66 3.51 -14.78
CA ARG A 3 0.31 2.13 -15.11
C ARG A 3 1.54 1.23 -14.94
N TYR A 4 1.45 0.23 -14.07
CA TYR A 4 2.53 -0.69 -13.74
C TYR A 4 1.97 -2.12 -13.69
N GLY A 5 2.53 -3.04 -14.48
CA GLY A 5 2.04 -4.43 -14.52
C GLY A 5 0.54 -4.58 -14.87
N GLY A 6 -0.04 -3.62 -15.58
CA GLY A 6 -1.48 -3.59 -15.91
C GLY A 6 -2.40 -3.00 -14.83
N LYS A 7 -1.87 -2.65 -13.65
CA LYS A 7 -2.60 -2.00 -12.55
C LYS A 7 -2.30 -0.50 -12.52
N TRP A 8 -3.24 0.29 -11.98
CA TRP A 8 -3.08 1.74 -11.81
C TRP A 8 -2.61 2.05 -10.40
N ILE A 9 -1.54 2.84 -10.28
CA ILE A 9 -0.97 3.26 -9.00
C ILE A 9 -0.82 4.78 -8.93
N CYS A 10 -0.79 5.31 -7.71
CA CYS A 10 -0.53 6.73 -7.47
C CYS A 10 0.95 7.07 -7.75
N GLY A 11 1.26 8.36 -7.99
CA GLY A 11 2.64 8.79 -8.29
C GLY A 11 3.63 8.46 -7.15
N LEU A 12 3.20 8.66 -5.90
CA LEU A 12 4.00 8.32 -4.71
C LEU A 12 4.20 6.81 -4.54
N CYS A 13 3.17 6.03 -4.88
CA CYS A 13 3.18 4.57 -4.81
C CYS A 13 4.20 3.98 -5.79
N ALA A 14 4.31 4.57 -6.99
CA ALA A 14 5.30 4.18 -7.98
C ALA A 14 6.72 4.43 -7.49
N GLU A 15 6.97 5.58 -6.87
CA GLU A 15 8.29 5.92 -6.33
C GLU A 15 8.67 5.03 -5.15
N ALA A 16 7.71 4.73 -4.27
CA ALA A 16 7.92 3.80 -3.15
C ALA A 16 8.29 2.39 -3.63
N VAL A 17 7.55 1.83 -4.59
CA VAL A 17 7.84 0.51 -5.18
C VAL A 17 9.22 0.49 -5.83
N LYS A 18 9.57 1.53 -6.59
CA LYS A 18 10.89 1.66 -7.23
C LYS A 18 12.01 1.68 -6.18
N ASN A 19 11.83 2.45 -5.11
CA ASN A 19 12.80 2.54 -4.01
C ASN A 19 12.94 1.19 -3.27
N GLU A 20 11.85 0.47 -3.05
CA GLU A 20 11.85 -0.82 -2.37
C GLU A 20 12.48 -1.95 -3.20
N ILE A 21 12.30 -1.92 -4.52
CA ILE A 21 13.03 -2.79 -5.47
C ILE A 21 14.54 -2.49 -5.42
N LEU A 22 14.93 -1.21 -5.47
CA LEU A 22 16.35 -0.81 -5.43
C LEU A 22 17.00 -1.13 -4.08
N ARG A 23 16.24 -1.01 -2.98
CA ARG A 23 16.73 -1.26 -1.61
C ARG A 23 16.77 -2.74 -1.27
N SER A 24 15.97 -3.57 -1.93
CA SER A 24 15.98 -5.02 -1.72
C SER A 24 17.24 -5.62 -2.34
N GLN A 25 18.19 -6.04 -1.50
CA GLN A 25 19.37 -6.80 -1.94
C GLN A 25 19.02 -8.16 -2.56
N LYS A 26 17.80 -8.64 -2.29
CA LYS A 26 17.24 -9.86 -2.87
C LYS A 26 16.60 -9.50 -4.20
N LEU A 27 16.75 -10.34 -5.23
CA LEU A 27 16.01 -10.24 -6.49
C LEU A 27 14.52 -10.51 -6.23
N ILE A 28 13.83 -9.53 -5.67
CA ILE A 28 12.38 -9.57 -5.49
C ILE A 28 11.77 -9.09 -6.80
N SER A 29 10.81 -9.84 -7.32
CA SER A 29 10.14 -9.44 -8.56
C SER A 29 9.37 -8.13 -8.31
N PRO A 30 9.27 -7.25 -9.33
CA PRO A 30 8.46 -6.04 -9.21
C PRO A 30 7.01 -6.33 -8.81
N ASP A 31 6.48 -7.48 -9.20
CA ASP A 31 5.12 -7.92 -8.88
C ASP A 31 4.95 -8.25 -7.39
N GLU A 32 5.95 -8.90 -6.77
CA GLU A 32 5.91 -9.22 -5.34
C GLU A 32 6.01 -7.97 -4.46
N VAL A 33 6.90 -7.02 -4.83
CA VAL A 33 6.96 -5.71 -4.16
C VAL A 33 5.64 -4.98 -4.30
N MET A 34 5.05 -5.01 -5.50
CA MET A 34 3.77 -4.38 -5.77
C MET A 34 2.63 -5.00 -4.96
N SER A 35 2.56 -6.33 -4.83
CA SER A 35 1.56 -7.02 -4.02
C SER A 35 1.63 -6.60 -2.55
N ARG A 36 2.84 -6.55 -1.99
CA ARG A 36 3.07 -6.06 -0.62
C ARG A 36 2.68 -4.60 -0.47
N HIS A 37 3.09 -3.75 -1.40
CA HIS A 37 2.77 -2.33 -1.40
C HIS A 37 1.27 -2.07 -1.53
N PHE A 38 0.55 -2.78 -2.40
CA PHE A 38 -0.91 -2.70 -2.52
C PHE A 38 -1.61 -3.15 -1.24
N SER A 39 -1.13 -4.22 -0.60
CA SER A 39 -1.69 -4.66 0.68
C SER A 39 -1.51 -3.61 1.78
N LEU A 40 -0.38 -2.91 1.79
CA LEU A 40 -0.08 -1.81 2.71
C LEU A 40 -0.92 -0.57 2.39
N CYS A 41 -0.96 -0.13 1.13
CA CYS A 41 -1.77 1.00 0.70
C CYS A 41 -3.26 0.76 0.95
N SER A 42 -3.77 -0.44 0.71
CA SER A 42 -5.16 -0.78 1.00
C SER A 42 -5.46 -0.75 2.50
N LYS A 43 -4.55 -1.27 3.34
CA LYS A 43 -4.67 -1.17 4.80
C LYS A 43 -4.62 0.29 5.25
N PHE A 44 -3.62 1.04 4.80
CA PHE A 44 -3.46 2.45 5.12
C PHE A 44 -4.67 3.26 4.67
N TRP A 45 -5.23 2.97 3.50
CA TRP A 45 -6.44 3.61 3.03
C TRP A 45 -7.64 3.23 3.89
N ALA A 46 -7.79 1.97 4.31
CA ALA A 46 -8.82 1.58 5.27
C ALA A 46 -8.64 2.24 6.65
N PHE A 47 -7.40 2.56 7.05
CA PHE A 47 -7.10 3.34 8.26
C PHE A 47 -7.36 4.85 8.10
N CYS A 48 -7.04 5.40 6.93
CA CYS A 48 -7.21 6.83 6.61
C CYS A 48 -8.59 7.18 6.07
N GLN A 49 -9.39 6.19 5.66
CA GLN A 49 -10.81 6.38 5.48
C GLN A 49 -11.35 6.90 6.81
N PRO A 50 -12.25 7.90 6.79
CA PRO A 50 -12.97 8.29 7.97
C PRO A 50 -13.76 7.06 8.43
N GLN A 51 -13.13 6.25 9.28
CA GLN A 51 -13.83 5.24 10.03
C GLN A 51 -14.79 6.03 10.87
N ASP A 52 -16.08 5.74 10.67
CA ASP A 52 -17.12 6.29 11.51
C ASP A 52 -16.61 6.30 12.96
N PRO A 53 -16.64 7.45 13.66
CA PRO A 53 -16.05 7.57 15.00
C PRO A 53 -16.53 6.48 15.96
N THR A 54 -17.76 5.99 15.76
CA THR A 54 -18.34 4.88 16.52
C THR A 54 -17.59 3.56 16.29
N VAL A 55 -17.13 3.27 15.07
CA VAL A 55 -16.33 2.08 14.76
C VAL A 55 -14.95 2.14 15.42
N GLN A 56 -14.34 3.33 15.49
CA GLN A 56 -13.07 3.49 16.20
C GLN A 56 -13.21 3.31 17.71
N LEU A 57 -14.29 3.83 18.30
CA LEU A 57 -14.60 3.66 19.73
C LEU A 57 -14.83 2.19 20.09
N ILE A 58 -15.59 1.45 19.27
CA ILE A 58 -15.86 0.02 19.50
C ILE A 58 -14.56 -0.80 19.48
N ARG A 59 -13.67 -0.58 18.51
CA ARG A 59 -12.39 -1.30 18.42
C ARG A 59 -11.41 -1.00 19.54
N ALA A 60 -11.49 0.17 20.18
CA ALA A 60 -10.63 0.53 21.30
C ALA A 60 -11.07 -0.14 22.61
N MET A 61 -12.31 -0.64 22.67
CA MET A 61 -12.90 -1.25 23.87
C MET A 61 -12.87 -2.77 23.87
N THR A 62 -12.57 -3.41 22.74
CA THR A 62 -12.37 -4.85 22.57
C THR A 62 -10.91 -5.21 22.43
#